data_AF-A0A519TEZ0-F1
#
_entry.id   AF-A0A519TEZ0-F1
#
_cell.length_a   1.000
_cell.length_b   1.000
_cell.length_c   1.000
_cell.angle_alpha   90.00
_cell.angle_beta   90.00
_cell.angle_gamma   90.00
#
_symmetry.space_group_name_H-M   'P 1'
#
loop_
_entity.id
_entity.type
_entity.pdbx_description
1 polymer ?
#
loop_
_entity_poly.entity_id
_entity_poly.type
_entity_poly.pdbx_seq_one_letter_code
_entity_poly.pdbx_strand_id
1 'polypeptide(L)'
;TADLKYYLHETNGWQPVFGLSADAGKSENKADDEFLIPNYNTYGIGVFAFAKKNWDNNTFSIGARYDYRKNDGKQLIKEGEEIFAPFQNKFSNVSGALGFTHQFNEEWNFKANAGSAFRAPNPAELASNGVHEGTFRYEIGNSNLSPERSYQVDAALEYEGKMVSASASIYNNYVHNFIYASNNGETINAEGDDYPVYRYGQVNANLYGAEATLTIHPVPFIHFENTFGYVHAQNTSLNKPLAFIPAGTLRNELRFEPKIKGTNDAYLSVGIHSAFKQNRVDDVFETPTSGYTLLNAGVGATFNLGKQPVKLSVSANNVLNQKYYDALSRYKPGRLDYENPNFGIYNVGRNITFGLYVPFTLVK
;
A
#
# COMPACT_ATOMS: atom_id res chain seq x y z
N THR A 1 5.75 -17.64 10.81
CA THR A 1 6.61 -16.52 11.25
C THR A 1 6.78 -16.60 12.76
N ALA A 2 7.86 -16.05 13.29
CA ALA A 2 8.13 -15.97 14.72
C ALA A 2 8.83 -14.64 15.02
N ASP A 3 8.45 -13.98 16.11
CA ASP A 3 8.94 -12.66 16.50
C ASP A 3 9.21 -12.61 18.00
N LEU A 4 10.37 -12.08 18.38
CA LEU A 4 10.79 -11.86 19.76
C LEU A 4 11.25 -10.41 19.91
N LYS A 5 10.79 -9.75 20.97
CA LYS A 5 11.24 -8.40 21.35
C LYS A 5 11.60 -8.39 22.82
N TYR A 6 12.73 -7.78 23.13
CA TYR A 6 13.22 -7.60 24.49
C TYR A 6 13.37 -6.11 24.78
N TYR A 7 12.63 -5.65 25.78
CA TYR A 7 12.60 -4.25 26.20
C TYR A 7 13.51 -4.10 27.41
N LEU A 8 14.53 -3.27 27.28
CA LEU A 8 15.36 -2.90 28.43
C LEU A 8 14.66 -1.82 29.25
N HIS A 9 14.93 -1.83 30.55
CA HIS A 9 14.47 -0.77 31.43
C HIS A 9 15.00 0.59 30.97
N GLU A 10 14.17 1.62 31.12
CA GLU A 10 14.56 2.97 30.77
C GLU A 10 15.76 3.42 31.62
N THR A 11 16.79 3.97 30.98
CA THR A 11 17.96 4.50 31.68
C THR A 11 18.34 5.86 31.09
N ASN A 12 18.32 6.93 31.90
CA ASN A 12 18.62 8.31 31.47
C ASN A 12 17.80 8.76 30.25
N GLY A 13 16.49 8.45 30.23
CA GLY A 13 15.56 8.78 29.15
C GLY A 13 15.65 7.86 27.93
N TRP A 14 16.61 6.94 27.87
CA TRP A 14 16.73 5.96 26.79
C TRP A 14 15.86 4.74 27.05
N GLN A 15 15.09 4.33 26.04
CA GLN A 15 14.27 3.12 26.03
C GLN A 15 14.76 2.19 24.92
N PRO A 16 15.73 1.28 25.19
CA PRO A 16 16.27 0.37 24.20
C PRO A 16 15.38 -0.85 24.00
N VAL A 17 15.30 -1.32 22.76
CA VAL A 17 14.60 -2.54 22.37
C VAL A 17 15.49 -3.34 21.42
N PHE A 18 15.65 -4.61 21.71
CA PHE A 18 16.27 -5.57 20.80
C PHE A 18 15.19 -6.53 20.29
N GLY A 19 15.34 -7.01 19.08
CA GLY A 19 14.44 -8.04 18.60
C GLY A 19 15.01 -8.90 17.50
N LEU A 20 14.32 -10.03 17.33
CA LEU A 20 14.61 -11.07 16.37
C LEU A 20 13.30 -11.44 15.69
N SER A 21 13.32 -11.61 14.37
CA SER A 21 12.20 -12.15 13.61
C SER A 21 12.69 -13.26 12.69
N ALA A 22 11.88 -14.27 12.47
CA ALA A 22 12.16 -15.34 11.52
C ALA A 22 10.90 -15.78 10.77
N ASP A 23 11.08 -16.20 9.54
CA ASP A 23 10.01 -16.78 8.74
C ASP A 23 10.54 -17.91 7.85
N ALA A 24 9.65 -18.86 7.59
CA ALA A 24 9.87 -19.94 6.65
C ALA A 24 8.56 -20.15 5.89
N GLY A 25 8.66 -20.31 4.59
CA GLY A 25 7.52 -20.53 3.71
C GLY A 25 7.83 -21.62 2.71
N LYS A 26 6.82 -22.42 2.39
CA LYS A 26 6.85 -23.43 1.33
C LYS A 26 5.68 -23.15 0.39
N SER A 27 5.95 -23.09 -0.90
CA SER A 27 4.95 -22.99 -1.96
C SER A 27 5.04 -24.20 -2.86
N GLU A 28 3.88 -24.79 -3.15
CA GLU A 28 3.73 -25.88 -4.10
C GLU A 28 2.81 -25.41 -5.22
N ASN A 29 3.33 -25.40 -6.44
CA ASN A 29 2.54 -25.39 -7.65
C ASN A 29 2.03 -26.82 -7.90
N LYS A 30 0.70 -26.96 -7.95
CA LYS A 30 -0.02 -28.23 -8.15
C LYS A 30 -0.76 -28.27 -9.47
N ALA A 31 -0.46 -27.34 -10.39
CA ALA A 31 -1.00 -27.39 -11.73
C ALA A 31 -0.45 -28.62 -12.48
N ASP A 32 -1.27 -29.16 -13.37
CA ASP A 32 -0.88 -30.27 -14.24
C ASP A 32 -0.31 -29.74 -15.57
N ASP A 33 -0.87 -28.64 -16.07
CA ASP A 33 -0.58 -28.11 -17.41
C ASP A 33 -0.06 -26.67 -17.47
N GLU A 34 -0.57 -25.79 -16.62
CA GLU A 34 -0.28 -24.35 -16.66
C GLU A 34 0.67 -23.96 -15.52
N PHE A 35 1.89 -23.52 -15.87
CA PHE A 35 2.90 -23.20 -14.86
C PHE A 35 3.43 -21.78 -14.99
N LEU A 36 3.05 -20.91 -14.05
CA LEU A 36 3.63 -19.56 -13.97
C LEU A 36 4.94 -19.52 -13.17
N ILE A 37 5.00 -20.22 -12.03
CA ILE A 37 6.15 -20.24 -11.10
C ILE A 37 6.47 -21.66 -10.63
N PRO A 38 7.73 -21.96 -10.26
CA PRO A 38 8.10 -23.27 -9.72
C PRO A 38 7.64 -23.46 -8.27
N ASN A 39 7.78 -24.68 -7.76
CA ASN A 39 7.81 -24.93 -6.31
C ASN A 39 8.99 -24.17 -5.69
N TYR A 40 8.84 -23.65 -4.48
CA TYR A 40 9.94 -23.00 -3.79
C TYR A 40 9.81 -23.03 -2.27
N ASN A 41 10.95 -22.89 -1.61
CA ASN A 41 11.05 -22.61 -0.18
C ASN A 41 11.66 -21.24 0.03
N THR A 42 11.20 -20.51 1.04
CA THR A 42 11.79 -19.25 1.48
C THR A 42 12.11 -19.30 2.97
N TYR A 43 13.19 -18.65 3.35
CA TYR A 43 13.63 -18.52 4.74
C TYR A 43 14.11 -17.10 4.99
N GLY A 44 13.66 -16.49 6.07
CA GLY A 44 14.07 -15.17 6.51
C GLY A 44 14.47 -15.17 7.98
N ILE A 45 15.50 -14.40 8.30
CA ILE A 45 15.86 -14.06 9.68
C ILE A 45 16.29 -12.59 9.71
N GLY A 46 15.90 -11.88 10.77
CA GLY A 46 16.35 -10.51 10.97
C GLY A 46 16.53 -10.19 12.43
N VAL A 47 17.55 -9.40 12.73
CA VAL A 47 17.89 -8.94 14.08
C VAL A 47 17.92 -7.43 14.05
N PHE A 48 17.33 -6.79 15.05
CA PHE A 48 17.33 -5.34 15.16
C PHE A 48 17.67 -4.86 16.57
N ALA A 49 18.22 -3.66 16.61
CA ALA A 49 18.35 -2.85 17.81
C ALA A 49 17.70 -1.49 17.53
N PHE A 50 16.96 -0.99 18.50
CA PHE A 50 16.28 0.29 18.45
C PHE A 50 16.43 0.98 19.80
N ALA A 51 16.58 2.29 19.80
CA ALA A 51 16.53 3.07 21.01
C ALA A 51 15.84 4.39 20.73
N LYS A 52 14.97 4.81 21.65
CA LYS A 52 14.45 6.17 21.67
C LYS A 52 14.86 6.88 22.94
N LYS A 53 15.11 8.18 22.85
CA LYS A 53 15.41 9.06 23.96
C LYS A 53 14.41 10.20 23.98
N ASN A 54 13.83 10.44 25.15
CA ASN A 54 13.03 11.65 25.39
C ASN A 54 13.86 12.62 26.25
N TRP A 55 13.85 13.90 25.90
CA TRP A 55 14.39 14.97 26.74
C TRP A 55 13.65 16.27 26.47
N ASP A 56 13.18 16.92 27.53
CA ASP A 56 12.33 18.11 27.45
C ASP A 56 11.18 17.90 26.45
N ASN A 57 11.13 18.73 25.41
CA ASN A 57 10.13 18.67 24.35
C ASN A 57 10.60 17.89 23.11
N ASN A 58 11.65 17.08 23.23
CA ASN A 58 12.27 16.39 22.11
C ASN A 58 12.21 14.88 22.29
N THR A 59 12.01 14.17 21.19
CA THR A 59 12.21 12.73 21.11
C THR A 59 13.16 12.43 19.95
N PHE A 60 14.19 11.65 20.18
CA PHE A 60 15.07 11.11 19.15
C PHE A 60 14.97 9.60 19.17
N SER A 61 14.98 9.00 17.99
CA SER A 61 15.02 7.55 17.84
C SER A 61 16.08 7.17 16.82
N ILE A 62 16.73 6.05 17.09
CA ILE A 62 17.74 5.45 16.23
C ILE A 62 17.52 3.93 16.22
N GLY A 63 17.64 3.33 15.05
CA GLY A 63 17.53 1.89 14.88
C GLY A 63 18.42 1.37 13.78
N ALA A 64 18.85 0.13 13.94
CA ALA A 64 19.56 -0.62 12.92
C ALA A 64 19.00 -2.04 12.88
N ARG A 65 18.94 -2.61 11.68
CA ARG A 65 18.43 -3.95 11.44
C ARG A 65 19.29 -4.66 10.42
N TYR A 66 19.66 -5.90 10.71
CA TYR A 66 20.24 -6.82 9.73
C TYR A 66 19.18 -7.84 9.35
N ASP A 67 19.04 -8.10 8.06
CA ASP A 67 18.15 -9.12 7.53
C ASP A 67 18.93 -10.06 6.59
N TYR A 68 18.53 -11.32 6.60
CA TYR A 68 18.98 -12.35 5.67
C TYR A 68 17.77 -13.09 5.11
N ARG A 69 17.74 -13.24 3.78
CA ARG A 69 16.71 -13.96 3.03
C ARG A 69 17.36 -15.02 2.16
N LYS A 70 16.80 -16.22 2.15
CA LYS A 70 17.13 -17.28 1.20
C LYS A 70 15.87 -17.69 0.45
N ASN A 71 15.97 -17.76 -0.87
CA ASN A 71 14.98 -18.38 -1.74
C ASN A 71 15.60 -19.63 -2.37
N ASP A 72 14.83 -20.70 -2.46
CA ASP A 72 15.25 -22.01 -2.98
C ASP A 72 14.13 -22.55 -3.88
N GLY A 73 14.25 -22.25 -5.17
CA GLY A 73 13.34 -22.71 -6.21
C GLY A 73 13.71 -24.10 -6.72
N LYS A 74 12.68 -24.91 -6.96
CA LYS A 74 12.83 -26.30 -7.36
C LYS A 74 12.74 -26.42 -8.87
N GLN A 75 13.50 -27.36 -9.39
CA GLN A 75 13.40 -27.76 -10.78
C GLN A 75 12.01 -28.33 -11.07
N LEU A 76 11.48 -28.02 -12.24
CA LEU A 76 10.31 -28.67 -12.80
C LEU A 76 10.66 -29.17 -14.20
N ILE A 77 10.48 -30.47 -14.41
CA ILE A 77 10.59 -31.11 -15.72
C ILE A 77 9.22 -31.66 -16.06
N LYS A 78 8.72 -31.35 -17.25
CA LYS A 78 7.49 -31.91 -17.80
C LYS A 78 7.79 -32.50 -19.17
N GLU A 79 7.37 -33.76 -19.39
CA GLU A 79 7.56 -34.46 -20.67
C GLU A 79 9.02 -34.49 -21.19
N GLY A 80 9.99 -34.40 -20.28
CA GLY A 80 11.42 -34.38 -20.62
C GLY A 80 11.98 -32.99 -20.91
N GLU A 81 11.14 -31.95 -20.92
CA GLU A 81 11.53 -30.54 -21.05
C GLU A 81 11.64 -29.87 -19.67
N GLU A 82 12.71 -29.09 -19.47
CA GLU A 82 12.88 -28.29 -18.27
C GLU A 82 12.03 -27.01 -18.37
N ILE A 83 10.94 -26.96 -17.60
CA ILE A 83 10.06 -25.79 -17.51
C ILE A 83 10.66 -24.73 -16.59
N PHE A 84 11.24 -25.17 -15.47
CA PHE A 84 11.99 -24.32 -14.54
C PHE A 84 13.31 -24.96 -14.15
N ALA A 85 14.40 -24.23 -14.33
CA ALA A 85 15.69 -24.55 -13.73
C ALA A 85 15.63 -24.33 -12.21
N PRO A 86 16.33 -25.14 -11.40
CA PRO A 86 16.45 -24.90 -9.98
C PRO A 86 17.28 -23.62 -9.73
N PHE A 87 16.92 -22.87 -8.70
CA PHE A 87 17.68 -21.67 -8.31
C PHE A 87 17.83 -21.56 -6.81
N GLN A 88 18.92 -20.93 -6.38
CA GLN A 88 19.12 -20.59 -4.99
C GLN A 88 19.70 -19.18 -4.88
N ASN A 89 18.93 -18.28 -4.27
CA ASN A 89 19.38 -16.92 -4.01
C ASN A 89 19.51 -16.67 -2.51
N LYS A 90 20.52 -15.89 -2.15
CA LYS A 90 20.76 -15.45 -0.77
C LYS A 90 20.99 -13.94 -0.80
N PHE A 91 20.27 -13.24 0.07
CA PHE A 91 20.31 -11.79 0.16
C PHE A 91 20.50 -11.41 1.61
N SER A 92 21.30 -10.37 1.85
CA SER A 92 21.47 -9.81 3.18
C SER A 92 21.57 -8.30 3.09
N ASN A 93 21.04 -7.60 4.09
CA ASN A 93 21.13 -6.15 4.14
C ASN A 93 21.20 -5.62 5.57
N VAL A 94 21.86 -4.48 5.72
CA VAL A 94 21.77 -3.64 6.92
C VAL A 94 20.96 -2.40 6.58
N SER A 95 19.92 -2.17 7.36
CA SER A 95 19.00 -1.04 7.26
C SER A 95 19.07 -0.19 8.52
N GLY A 96 18.91 1.12 8.36
CA GLY A 96 18.98 2.08 9.47
C GLY A 96 17.76 2.98 9.49
N ALA A 97 17.41 3.49 10.67
CA ALA A 97 16.34 4.46 10.85
C ALA A 97 16.74 5.50 11.90
N LEU A 98 16.43 6.76 11.61
CA LEU A 98 16.57 7.90 12.48
C LEU A 98 15.23 8.64 12.50
N GLY A 99 14.78 9.03 13.68
CA GLY A 99 13.57 9.83 13.85
C GLY A 99 13.79 10.93 14.86
N PHE A 100 13.28 12.11 14.58
CA PHE A 100 13.30 13.25 15.49
C PHE A 100 11.90 13.82 15.60
N THR A 101 11.49 14.17 16.80
CA THR A 101 10.23 14.83 17.10
C THR A 101 10.50 15.98 18.03
N HIS A 102 9.93 17.15 17.73
CA HIS A 102 10.00 18.34 18.56
C HIS A 102 8.59 18.88 18.80
N GLN A 103 8.20 18.92 20.06
CA GLN A 103 6.96 19.50 20.52
C GLN A 103 7.17 20.99 20.83
N PHE A 104 6.75 21.88 19.94
CA PHE A 104 6.91 23.32 20.19
C PHE A 104 6.07 23.79 21.38
N ASN A 105 4.89 23.21 21.55
CA ASN A 105 3.96 23.42 22.67
C ASN A 105 2.90 22.30 22.70
N GLU A 106 1.85 22.45 23.51
CA GLU A 106 0.78 21.45 23.62
C GLU A 106 0.03 21.18 22.30
N GLU A 107 0.04 22.12 21.35
CA GLU A 107 -0.72 22.04 20.10
C GLU A 107 0.16 21.73 18.88
N TRP A 108 1.42 22.18 18.85
CA TRP A 108 2.30 22.06 17.68
C TRP A 108 3.39 21.01 17.85
N ASN A 109 3.47 20.10 16.88
CA ASN A 109 4.45 19.03 16.86
C ASN A 109 5.10 18.88 15.48
N PHE A 110 6.43 18.78 15.45
CA PHE A 110 7.19 18.52 14.23
C PHE A 110 7.84 17.15 14.29
N LYS A 111 7.77 16.40 13.20
CA LYS A 111 8.42 15.10 13.04
C LYS A 111 9.30 15.12 11.79
N ALA A 112 10.46 14.51 11.88
CA ALA A 112 11.34 14.26 10.74
C ALA A 112 11.97 12.87 10.87
N ASN A 113 11.99 12.12 9.78
CA ASN A 113 12.58 10.79 9.74
C ASN A 113 13.53 10.65 8.56
N ALA A 114 14.53 9.81 8.73
CA ALA A 114 15.42 9.36 7.67
C ALA A 114 15.72 7.89 7.87
N GLY A 115 15.70 7.09 6.80
CA GLY A 115 15.98 5.68 6.93
C GLY A 115 16.29 4.99 5.61
N SER A 116 16.70 3.74 5.72
CA SER A 116 16.86 2.84 4.59
C SER A 116 16.13 1.53 4.84
N ALA A 117 15.60 0.93 3.78
CA ALA A 117 15.04 -0.41 3.82
C ALA A 117 15.57 -1.23 2.65
N PHE A 118 15.29 -2.53 2.66
CA PHE A 118 15.57 -3.39 1.52
C PHE A 118 14.41 -4.35 1.27
N ARG A 119 14.32 -4.82 0.04
CA ARG A 119 13.43 -5.90 -0.34
C ARG A 119 14.20 -6.89 -1.20
N ALA A 120 14.25 -8.15 -0.77
CA ALA A 120 14.77 -9.21 -1.62
C ALA A 120 13.79 -9.49 -2.77
N PRO A 121 14.28 -9.84 -3.98
CA PRO A 121 13.43 -10.36 -5.04
C PRO A 121 12.63 -11.56 -4.55
N ASN A 122 11.35 -11.62 -4.90
CA ASN A 122 10.50 -12.76 -4.59
C ASN A 122 10.69 -13.88 -5.63
N PRO A 123 10.30 -15.13 -5.33
CA PRO A 123 10.44 -16.25 -6.27
C PRO A 123 9.76 -16.07 -7.63
N ALA A 124 8.65 -15.32 -7.72
CA ALA A 124 8.00 -15.03 -9.01
C ALA A 124 8.87 -14.10 -9.86
N GLU A 125 9.37 -13.00 -9.28
CA GLU A 125 10.30 -12.09 -9.95
C GLU A 125 11.59 -12.81 -10.41
N LEU A 126 12.04 -13.81 -9.65
CA LEU A 126 13.26 -14.57 -9.94
C LEU A 126 13.08 -15.64 -11.02
N ALA A 127 11.89 -16.24 -11.13
CA ALA A 127 11.73 -17.49 -11.86
C ALA A 127 10.39 -17.68 -12.58
N SER A 128 9.52 -16.67 -12.69
CA SER A 128 8.33 -16.79 -13.55
C SER A 128 8.73 -17.22 -14.97
N ASN A 129 7.96 -18.10 -15.58
CA ASN A 129 8.16 -18.55 -16.96
C ASN A 129 6.85 -19.16 -17.48
N GLY A 130 5.83 -18.32 -17.67
CA GLY A 130 4.51 -18.78 -18.04
C GLY A 130 3.49 -17.67 -18.25
N VAL A 131 2.30 -18.05 -18.70
CA VAL A 131 1.14 -17.16 -18.79
C VAL A 131 0.70 -16.79 -17.37
N HIS A 132 0.42 -15.50 -17.17
CA HIS A 132 -0.22 -14.99 -15.98
C HIS A 132 -1.61 -14.49 -16.36
N GLU A 133 -2.59 -15.38 -16.25
CA GLU A 133 -3.96 -15.27 -16.75
C GLU A 133 -4.67 -14.07 -16.13
N GLY A 134 -4.40 -13.77 -14.85
CA GLY A 134 -4.92 -12.59 -14.15
C GLY A 134 -4.39 -11.23 -14.65
N THR A 135 -3.43 -11.23 -15.58
CA THR A 135 -2.82 -10.03 -16.18
C THR A 135 -2.66 -10.12 -17.70
N PHE A 136 -3.18 -11.17 -18.34
CA PHE A 136 -3.16 -11.36 -19.80
C PHE A 136 -1.79 -11.13 -20.42
N ARG A 137 -0.74 -11.72 -19.84
CA ARG A 137 0.64 -11.57 -20.27
C ARG A 137 1.47 -12.80 -19.95
N TYR A 138 2.56 -12.99 -20.68
CA TYR A 138 3.56 -13.99 -20.36
C TYR A 138 4.67 -13.36 -19.51
N GLU A 139 4.99 -13.92 -18.35
CA GLU A 139 6.00 -13.37 -17.44
C GLU A 139 7.28 -14.19 -17.45
N ILE A 140 8.42 -13.50 -17.54
CA ILE A 140 9.75 -14.10 -17.48
C ILE A 140 10.55 -13.46 -16.35
N GLY A 141 10.85 -14.27 -15.35
CA GLY A 141 11.66 -13.94 -14.20
C GLY A 141 13.14 -13.76 -14.54
N ASN A 142 13.89 -13.28 -13.56
CA ASN A 142 15.32 -13.08 -13.69
C ASN A 142 16.04 -13.50 -12.40
N SER A 143 16.76 -14.61 -12.44
CA SER A 143 17.46 -15.16 -11.26
C SER A 143 18.67 -14.33 -10.82
N ASN A 144 19.10 -13.35 -11.63
CA ASN A 144 20.21 -12.45 -11.35
C ASN A 144 19.79 -11.13 -10.68
N LEU A 145 18.51 -10.96 -10.33
CA LEU A 145 18.04 -9.75 -9.64
C LEU A 145 18.76 -9.57 -8.30
N SER A 146 19.16 -8.34 -8.03
CA SER A 146 19.69 -7.89 -6.74
C SER A 146 18.56 -7.38 -5.83
N PRO A 147 18.77 -7.23 -4.52
CA PRO A 147 17.79 -6.58 -3.66
C PRO A 147 17.53 -5.12 -4.04
N GLU A 148 16.27 -4.70 -3.92
CA GLU A 148 15.92 -3.29 -3.89
C GLU A 148 16.45 -2.66 -2.62
N ARG A 149 16.95 -1.42 -2.70
CA ARG A 149 17.33 -0.61 -1.55
C ARG A 149 16.64 0.73 -1.59
N SER A 150 15.82 1.02 -0.59
CA SER A 150 15.18 2.33 -0.45
C SER A 150 15.95 3.20 0.53
N TYR A 151 15.96 4.50 0.25
CA TYR A 151 16.42 5.56 1.13
C TYR A 151 15.32 6.60 1.20
N GLN A 152 14.77 6.81 2.39
CA GLN A 152 13.64 7.68 2.60
C GLN A 152 14.00 8.80 3.56
N VAL A 153 13.49 9.98 3.25
CA VAL A 153 13.36 11.10 4.18
C VAL A 153 11.93 11.60 4.17
N ASP A 154 11.40 11.94 5.33
CA ASP A 154 10.09 12.55 5.47
C ASP A 154 10.05 13.54 6.62
N ALA A 155 9.14 14.50 6.51
CA ALA A 155 8.88 15.49 7.53
C ALA A 155 7.38 15.78 7.60
N ALA A 156 6.88 15.98 8.81
CA ALA A 156 5.50 16.32 9.09
C ALA A 156 5.41 17.44 10.13
N LEU A 157 4.44 18.33 9.93
CA LEU A 157 4.02 19.31 10.92
C LEU A 157 2.58 19.01 11.29
N GLU A 158 2.32 18.92 12.59
CA GLU A 158 1.03 18.58 13.18
C GLU A 158 0.57 19.72 14.10
N TYR A 159 -0.72 20.03 14.03
CA TYR A 159 -1.43 20.95 14.89
C TYR A 159 -2.62 20.24 15.52
N GLU A 160 -2.71 20.23 16.85
CA GLU A 160 -3.79 19.63 17.62
C GLU A 160 -4.39 20.68 18.56
N GLY A 161 -5.37 21.43 18.05
CA GLY A 161 -6.15 22.40 18.83
C GLY A 161 -7.53 21.86 19.21
N LYS A 162 -8.28 22.63 20.00
CA LYS A 162 -9.63 22.23 20.45
C LYS A 162 -10.67 22.18 19.32
N MET A 163 -10.56 23.08 18.34
CA MET A 163 -11.52 23.21 17.23
C MET A 163 -10.94 22.73 15.90
N VAL A 164 -9.62 22.59 15.80
CA VAL A 164 -8.94 22.27 14.55
C VAL A 164 -7.81 21.32 14.86
N SER A 165 -7.76 20.21 14.12
CA SER A 165 -6.62 19.31 14.05
C SER A 165 -6.15 19.28 12.60
N ALA A 166 -4.86 19.47 12.36
CA ALA A 166 -4.31 19.48 11.02
C ALA A 166 -2.94 18.80 10.98
N SER A 167 -2.63 18.15 9.87
CA SER A 167 -1.29 17.67 9.59
C SER A 167 -0.92 17.94 8.13
N ALA A 168 0.35 18.21 7.88
CA ALA A 168 0.91 18.25 6.54
C ALA A 168 2.25 17.54 6.56
N SER A 169 2.46 16.65 5.60
CA SER A 169 3.70 15.91 5.45
C SER A 169 4.20 15.91 4.02
N ILE A 170 5.52 15.78 3.89
CA ILE A 170 6.22 15.58 2.62
C ILE A 170 7.21 14.44 2.79
N TYR A 171 7.44 13.70 1.72
CA TYR A 171 8.42 12.61 1.72
C TYR A 171 9.14 12.51 0.38
N ASN A 172 10.34 11.96 0.41
CA ASN A 172 11.09 11.52 -0.74
C ASN A 172 11.68 10.12 -0.44
N ASN A 173 11.45 9.18 -1.35
CA ASN A 173 11.93 7.82 -1.29
C ASN A 173 12.63 7.48 -2.61
N TYR A 174 13.95 7.33 -2.54
CA TYR A 174 14.75 6.84 -3.65
C TYR A 174 14.97 5.34 -3.51
N VAL A 175 14.60 4.58 -4.54
CA VAL A 175 14.79 3.12 -4.59
C VAL A 175 15.84 2.78 -5.64
N HIS A 176 16.99 2.30 -5.18
CA HIS A 176 18.01 1.71 -6.03
C HIS A 176 17.62 0.27 -6.38
N ASN A 177 17.83 -0.12 -7.63
CA ASN A 177 17.50 -1.45 -8.16
C ASN A 177 16.02 -1.83 -8.01
N PHE A 178 15.10 -0.87 -8.11
CA PHE A 178 13.66 -1.08 -8.19
C PHE A 178 13.32 -2.16 -9.23
N ILE A 179 12.74 -3.27 -8.77
CA ILE A 179 12.38 -4.42 -9.58
C ILE A 179 11.01 -4.15 -10.20
N TYR A 180 10.93 -4.32 -11.50
CA TYR A 180 9.70 -4.13 -12.25
C TYR A 180 9.66 -5.07 -13.45
N ALA A 181 8.45 -5.33 -13.95
CA ALA A 181 8.25 -6.08 -15.17
C ALA A 181 8.02 -5.11 -16.33
N SER A 182 8.70 -5.33 -17.45
CA SER A 182 8.49 -4.54 -18.67
C SER A 182 8.45 -5.37 -19.93
N ASN A 183 7.67 -4.89 -20.90
CA ASN A 183 7.65 -5.34 -22.27
C ASN A 183 8.39 -4.32 -23.17
N ASN A 184 9.10 -4.83 -24.18
CA ASN A 184 9.80 -4.08 -25.23
C ASN A 184 9.16 -4.26 -26.63
N GLY A 185 7.92 -4.73 -26.70
CA GLY A 185 7.20 -5.13 -27.91
C GLY A 185 7.25 -6.64 -28.22
N GLU A 186 7.88 -7.45 -27.37
CA GLU A 186 7.94 -8.90 -27.52
C GLU A 186 6.57 -9.53 -27.25
N THR A 187 6.19 -10.49 -28.10
CA THR A 187 5.02 -11.35 -27.93
C THR A 187 5.44 -12.82 -28.07
N ILE A 188 4.67 -13.71 -27.47
CA ILE A 188 4.87 -15.16 -27.56
C ILE A 188 3.52 -15.85 -27.72
N ASN A 189 3.47 -16.88 -28.57
CA ASN A 189 2.32 -17.75 -28.66
C ASN A 189 2.43 -18.82 -27.55
N ALA A 190 1.47 -18.83 -26.63
CA ALA A 190 1.38 -19.80 -25.55
C ALA A 190 -0.09 -20.17 -25.32
N GLU A 191 -0.38 -21.43 -24.99
CA GLU A 191 -1.75 -21.89 -24.68
C GLU A 191 -2.79 -21.63 -25.78
N GLY A 192 -2.35 -21.37 -27.02
CA GLY A 192 -3.21 -21.08 -28.16
C GLY A 192 -3.46 -19.60 -28.46
N ASP A 193 -2.95 -18.69 -27.61
CA ASP A 193 -3.11 -17.24 -27.75
C ASP A 193 -1.76 -16.51 -27.82
N ASP A 194 -1.75 -15.28 -28.35
CA ASP A 194 -0.57 -14.43 -28.39
C ASP A 194 -0.52 -13.51 -27.17
N TYR A 195 0.51 -13.67 -26.34
CA TYR A 195 0.69 -12.90 -25.11
C TYR A 195 1.83 -11.89 -25.23
N PRO A 196 1.66 -10.66 -24.74
CA PRO A 196 2.78 -9.75 -24.56
C PRO A 196 3.75 -10.30 -23.49
N VAL A 197 5.05 -10.30 -23.80
CA VAL A 197 6.09 -10.82 -22.90
C VAL A 197 6.60 -9.73 -21.96
N TYR A 198 6.58 -10.01 -20.67
CA TYR A 198 7.06 -9.13 -19.61
C TYR A 198 8.26 -9.74 -18.91
N ARG A 199 9.38 -9.05 -18.98
CA ARG A 199 10.63 -9.48 -18.36
C ARG A 199 10.88 -8.69 -17.09
N TYR A 200 11.19 -9.39 -16.00
CA TYR A 200 11.60 -8.76 -14.76
C TYR A 200 13.03 -8.21 -14.87
N GLY A 201 13.16 -6.91 -14.59
CA GLY A 201 14.42 -6.18 -14.62
C GLY A 201 14.51 -5.18 -13.47
N GLN A 202 15.58 -4.38 -13.45
CA GLN A 202 15.81 -3.38 -12.40
C GLN A 202 16.18 -2.02 -12.97
N VAL A 203 15.64 -0.98 -12.34
CA VAL A 203 15.91 0.43 -12.62
C VAL A 203 16.06 1.19 -11.30
N ASN A 204 16.45 2.45 -11.34
CA ASN A 204 16.38 3.32 -10.19
C ASN A 204 15.06 4.09 -10.20
N ALA A 205 14.35 4.13 -9.08
CA ALA A 205 13.10 4.85 -8.94
C ALA A 205 13.22 5.98 -7.90
N ASN A 206 12.48 7.07 -8.12
CA ASN A 206 12.31 8.11 -7.12
C ASN A 206 10.81 8.40 -6.96
N LEU A 207 10.32 8.31 -5.73
CA LEU A 207 8.94 8.56 -5.36
C LEU A 207 8.92 9.67 -4.32
N TYR A 208 8.19 10.74 -4.56
CA TYR A 208 8.02 11.82 -3.59
C TYR A 208 6.59 12.34 -3.63
N GLY A 209 6.13 12.85 -2.50
CA GLY A 209 4.72 13.18 -2.35
C GLY A 209 4.46 14.11 -1.20
N ALA A 210 3.18 14.45 -1.08
CA ALA A 210 2.66 15.25 0.01
C ALA A 210 1.31 14.68 0.45
N GLU A 211 1.08 14.72 1.74
CA GLU A 211 -0.18 14.34 2.37
C GLU A 211 -0.61 15.44 3.33
N ALA A 212 -1.91 15.68 3.43
CA ALA A 212 -2.43 16.64 4.39
C ALA A 212 -3.77 16.17 4.95
N THR A 213 -4.00 16.46 6.23
CA THR A 213 -5.29 16.28 6.88
C THR A 213 -5.71 17.59 7.55
N LEU A 214 -7.01 17.87 7.52
CA LEU A 214 -7.61 19.00 8.22
C LEU A 214 -8.98 18.59 8.74
N THR A 215 -9.13 18.58 10.05
CA THR A 215 -10.39 18.33 10.73
C THR A 215 -10.80 19.58 11.46
N ILE A 216 -12.02 20.07 11.18
CA ILE A 216 -12.59 21.24 11.84
C ILE A 216 -13.82 20.78 12.66
N HIS A 217 -13.85 21.20 13.92
CA HIS A 217 -14.94 21.01 14.87
C HIS A 217 -15.52 22.38 15.28
N PRO A 218 -16.36 23.03 14.43
CA PRO A 218 -16.96 24.31 14.79
C PRO A 218 -17.79 24.22 16.08
N VAL A 219 -18.40 23.05 16.29
CA VAL A 219 -19.17 22.65 17.47
C VAL A 219 -18.98 21.14 17.69
N PRO A 220 -19.18 20.60 18.91
CA PRO A 220 -18.87 19.21 19.23
C PRO A 220 -19.61 18.13 18.42
N PHE A 221 -20.67 18.50 17.70
CA PHE A 221 -21.50 17.60 16.91
C PHE A 221 -21.37 17.82 15.39
N ILE A 222 -20.45 18.67 14.95
CA ILE A 222 -20.11 18.87 13.53
C ILE A 222 -18.62 18.61 13.34
N HIS A 223 -18.30 17.72 12.43
CA HIS A 223 -16.93 17.38 12.06
C HIS A 223 -16.81 17.58 10.55
N PHE A 224 -15.88 18.43 10.14
CA PHE A 224 -15.53 18.62 8.74
C PHE A 224 -14.12 18.10 8.50
N GLU A 225 -14.04 16.90 7.93
CA GLU A 225 -12.80 16.15 7.72
C GLU A 225 -12.34 16.32 6.27
N ASN A 226 -11.06 16.63 6.09
CA ASN A 226 -10.45 16.84 4.79
C ASN A 226 -9.15 16.04 4.74
N THR A 227 -8.92 15.33 3.64
CA THR A 227 -7.71 14.53 3.42
C THR A 227 -7.25 14.71 1.99
N PHE A 228 -5.98 15.04 1.83
CA PHE A 228 -5.30 15.19 0.55
C PHE A 228 -4.11 14.24 0.48
N GLY A 229 -3.88 13.66 -0.69
CA GLY A 229 -2.71 12.84 -0.97
C GLY A 229 -2.28 12.97 -2.42
N TYR A 230 -0.97 13.06 -2.64
CA TYR A 230 -0.37 13.08 -3.97
C TYR A 230 1.01 12.43 -3.95
N VAL A 231 1.30 11.66 -5.00
CA VAL A 231 2.62 11.07 -5.22
C VAL A 231 3.06 11.29 -6.66
N HIS A 232 4.33 11.62 -6.80
CA HIS A 232 5.06 11.65 -8.04
C HIS A 232 6.07 10.51 -8.02
N ALA A 233 5.96 9.57 -8.96
CA ALA A 233 6.91 8.47 -9.10
C ALA A 233 7.61 8.52 -10.47
N GLN A 234 8.91 8.25 -10.51
CA GLN A 234 9.73 8.40 -11.70
C GLN A 234 10.73 7.24 -11.78
N ASN A 235 10.79 6.56 -12.92
CA ASN A 235 11.93 5.75 -13.30
C ASN A 235 13.06 6.72 -13.72
N THR A 236 14.08 6.81 -12.88
CA THR A 236 15.23 7.71 -13.07
C THR A 236 16.28 7.14 -14.01
N SER A 237 16.31 5.81 -14.22
CA SER A 237 17.22 5.19 -15.19
C SER A 237 16.78 5.44 -16.64
N LEU A 238 15.47 5.42 -16.90
CA LEU A 238 14.89 5.59 -18.23
C LEU A 238 14.26 6.97 -18.44
N ASN A 239 14.27 7.82 -17.43
CA ASN A 239 13.64 9.13 -17.43
C ASN A 239 12.15 9.11 -17.90
N LYS A 240 11.39 8.09 -17.45
CA LYS A 240 9.94 8.00 -17.67
C LYS A 240 9.14 7.80 -16.37
N PRO A 241 7.83 8.12 -16.32
CA PRO A 241 6.99 7.77 -15.18
C PRO A 241 7.05 6.27 -14.86
N LEU A 242 6.87 5.92 -13.58
CA LEU A 242 6.61 4.52 -13.22
C LEU A 242 5.18 4.14 -13.61
N ALA A 243 4.92 2.83 -13.77
CA ALA A 243 3.56 2.31 -13.82
C ALA A 243 2.89 2.38 -12.43
N PHE A 244 1.56 2.30 -12.40
CA PHE A 244 0.72 2.26 -11.21
C PHE A 244 0.87 3.47 -10.27
N ILE A 245 1.04 4.67 -10.83
CA ILE A 245 1.01 5.92 -10.05
C ILE A 245 -0.47 6.26 -9.76
N PRO A 246 -0.91 6.29 -8.48
CA PRO A 246 -2.27 6.70 -8.17
C PRO A 246 -2.52 8.15 -8.59
N ALA A 247 -3.78 8.50 -8.86
CA ALA A 247 -4.17 9.89 -8.98
C ALA A 247 -3.99 10.61 -7.64
N GLY A 248 -3.72 11.91 -7.68
CA GLY A 248 -3.87 12.74 -6.48
C GLY A 248 -5.34 12.74 -6.04
N THR A 249 -5.59 12.65 -4.74
CA THR A 249 -6.95 12.55 -4.20
C THR A 249 -7.22 13.64 -3.17
N LEU A 250 -8.45 14.15 -3.17
CA LEU A 250 -8.99 15.04 -2.16
C LEU A 250 -10.32 14.47 -1.67
N ARG A 251 -10.41 14.11 -0.39
CA ARG A 251 -11.63 13.68 0.28
C ARG A 251 -12.05 14.76 1.27
N ASN A 252 -13.31 15.16 1.20
CA ASN A 252 -13.94 16.05 2.17
C ASN A 252 -15.18 15.35 2.70
N GLU A 253 -15.40 15.32 4.00
CA GLU A 253 -16.59 14.76 4.63
C GLU A 253 -17.13 15.73 5.68
N LEU A 254 -18.40 16.08 5.55
CA LEU A 254 -19.15 16.74 6.60
C LEU A 254 -19.95 15.68 7.35
N ARG A 255 -19.69 15.56 8.65
CA ARG A 255 -20.35 14.64 9.56
C ARG A 255 -21.05 15.41 10.67
N PHE A 256 -22.33 15.13 10.84
CA PHE A 256 -23.21 15.71 11.84
C PHE A 256 -23.67 14.64 12.81
N GLU A 257 -23.46 14.84 14.11
CA GLU A 257 -23.74 13.87 15.18
C GLU A 257 -24.80 14.40 16.18
N PRO A 258 -26.09 14.46 15.78
CA PRO A 258 -27.13 15.00 16.63
C PRO A 258 -27.43 14.09 17.83
N LYS A 259 -27.75 14.72 18.96
CA LYS A 259 -28.35 14.01 20.11
C LYS A 259 -29.84 13.79 19.84
N ILE A 260 -30.20 12.59 19.39
CA ILE A 260 -31.59 12.21 19.15
C ILE A 260 -32.09 11.36 20.33
N LYS A 261 -33.26 11.72 20.88
CA LYS A 261 -33.84 11.00 22.01
C LYS A 261 -34.13 9.54 21.62
N GLY A 262 -33.64 8.61 22.44
CA GLY A 262 -33.83 7.17 22.21
C GLY A 262 -32.75 6.51 21.34
N THR A 263 -31.75 7.26 20.89
CA THR A 263 -30.58 6.73 20.19
C THR A 263 -29.27 7.19 20.84
N ASN A 264 -28.19 6.49 20.52
CA ASN A 264 -26.81 6.87 20.79
C ASN A 264 -26.06 6.93 19.45
N ASP A 265 -24.98 7.72 19.39
CA ASP A 265 -24.07 7.81 18.24
C ASP A 265 -24.79 8.00 16.89
N ALA A 266 -25.90 8.75 16.92
CA ALA A 266 -26.63 9.07 15.70
C ALA A 266 -25.78 10.00 14.84
N TYR A 267 -25.71 9.71 13.54
CA TYR A 267 -24.96 10.52 12.61
C TYR A 267 -25.61 10.60 11.23
N LEU A 268 -25.32 11.70 10.55
CA LEU A 268 -25.47 11.91 9.12
C LEU A 268 -24.12 12.34 8.58
N SER A 269 -23.67 11.75 7.47
CA SER A 269 -22.47 12.20 6.76
C SER A 269 -22.74 12.39 5.27
N VAL A 270 -22.11 13.39 4.70
CA VAL A 270 -22.04 13.63 3.26
C VAL A 270 -20.59 13.92 2.92
N GLY A 271 -20.06 13.21 1.94
CA GLY A 271 -18.66 13.33 1.54
C GLY A 271 -18.49 13.46 0.04
N ILE A 272 -17.47 14.19 -0.37
CA ILE A 272 -17.01 14.31 -1.74
C ILE A 272 -15.62 13.68 -1.82
N HIS A 273 -15.46 12.70 -2.70
CA HIS A 273 -14.16 12.12 -3.04
C HIS A 273 -13.79 12.54 -4.46
N SER A 274 -12.76 13.35 -4.62
CA SER A 274 -12.25 13.76 -5.93
C SER A 274 -10.90 13.12 -6.19
N ALA A 275 -10.81 12.38 -7.29
CA ALA A 275 -9.54 11.95 -7.85
C ALA A 275 -9.18 12.87 -9.03
N PHE A 276 -7.97 13.40 -9.01
CA PHE A 276 -7.47 14.28 -10.06
C PHE A 276 -7.13 13.50 -11.32
N LYS A 277 -7.00 14.22 -12.44
CA LYS A 277 -6.55 13.62 -13.70
C LYS A 277 -5.13 13.04 -13.51
N GLN A 278 -4.93 11.78 -13.90
CA GLN A 278 -3.61 11.14 -13.92
C GLN A 278 -3.10 11.07 -15.37
N ASN A 279 -2.03 11.80 -15.67
CA ASN A 279 -1.38 11.79 -16.99
C ASN A 279 0.04 11.20 -16.96
N ARG A 280 0.61 10.97 -15.77
CA ARG A 280 1.93 10.36 -15.61
C ARG A 280 1.74 8.85 -15.51
N VAL A 281 1.90 8.20 -16.64
CA VAL A 281 1.71 6.78 -16.84
C VAL A 281 2.93 6.19 -17.55
N ASP A 282 3.15 4.90 -17.40
CA ASP A 282 3.99 4.16 -18.34
C ASP A 282 3.16 3.92 -19.61
N ASP A 283 3.49 4.61 -20.69
CA ASP A 283 2.71 4.63 -21.94
C ASP A 283 2.70 3.30 -22.69
N VAL A 284 3.56 2.36 -22.30
CA VAL A 284 3.52 0.96 -22.76
C VAL A 284 2.38 0.19 -22.09
N PHE A 285 2.01 0.54 -20.85
CA PHE A 285 1.12 -0.27 -20.01
C PHE A 285 -0.19 0.42 -19.65
N GLU A 286 -0.28 1.73 -19.81
CA GLU A 286 -1.39 2.48 -19.26
C GLU A 286 -1.71 3.72 -20.07
N THR A 287 -3.00 4.04 -20.12
CA THR A 287 -3.49 5.29 -20.69
C THR A 287 -3.70 6.34 -19.60
N PRO A 288 -3.59 7.65 -19.92
CA PRO A 288 -4.03 8.71 -19.02
C PRO A 288 -5.49 8.50 -18.57
N THR A 289 -5.78 8.80 -17.31
CA THR A 289 -7.10 8.60 -16.72
C THR A 289 -7.70 9.96 -16.31
N SER A 290 -8.92 10.22 -16.78
CA SER A 290 -9.67 11.43 -16.42
C SER A 290 -9.91 11.51 -14.91
N GLY A 291 -9.95 12.74 -14.38
CA GLY A 291 -10.38 12.96 -13.00
C GLY A 291 -11.87 12.66 -12.83
N TYR A 292 -12.28 12.38 -11.60
CA TYR A 292 -13.67 12.09 -11.25
C TYR A 292 -13.98 12.58 -9.83
N THR A 293 -15.27 12.75 -9.53
CA THR A 293 -15.74 13.21 -8.22
C THR A 293 -16.96 12.42 -7.78
N LEU A 294 -16.84 11.67 -6.69
CA LEU A 294 -17.91 10.84 -6.16
C LEU A 294 -18.58 11.55 -4.97
N LEU A 295 -19.91 11.62 -5.01
CA LEU A 295 -20.72 12.00 -3.85
C LEU A 295 -21.05 10.74 -3.04
N ASN A 296 -20.73 10.76 -1.75
CA ASN A 296 -21.03 9.69 -0.81
C ASN A 296 -21.92 10.23 0.31
N ALA A 297 -22.74 9.37 0.88
CA ALA A 297 -23.59 9.72 2.01
C ALA A 297 -23.70 8.55 2.99
N GLY A 298 -23.89 8.85 4.28
CA GLY A 298 -24.06 7.86 5.32
C GLY A 298 -25.05 8.33 6.38
N VAL A 299 -25.79 7.41 6.96
CA VAL A 299 -26.63 7.65 8.13
C VAL A 299 -26.56 6.44 9.03
N GLY A 300 -26.54 6.64 10.33
CA GLY A 300 -26.59 5.54 11.28
C GLY A 300 -26.93 6.00 12.68
N ALA A 301 -27.32 5.05 13.51
CA ALA A 301 -27.58 5.26 14.92
C ALA A 301 -27.53 3.94 15.68
N THR A 302 -27.21 4.02 16.97
CA THR A 302 -27.30 2.92 17.92
C THR A 302 -28.59 3.03 18.70
N PHE A 303 -29.39 1.97 18.71
CA PHE A 303 -30.63 1.84 19.47
C PHE A 303 -30.43 0.85 20.62
N ASN A 304 -31.07 1.10 21.76
CA ASN A 304 -31.05 0.15 22.88
C ASN A 304 -32.34 -0.66 22.90
N LEU A 305 -32.25 -1.94 22.53
CA LEU A 305 -33.31 -2.94 22.71
C LEU A 305 -33.16 -3.53 24.12
N GLY A 306 -33.77 -2.87 25.11
CA GLY A 306 -33.49 -3.15 26.52
C GLY A 306 -32.05 -2.78 26.87
N LYS A 307 -31.24 -3.76 27.29
CA LYS A 307 -29.80 -3.57 27.56
C LYS A 307 -28.91 -3.84 26.35
N GLN A 308 -29.49 -4.33 25.24
CA GLN A 308 -28.74 -4.71 24.05
C GLN A 308 -28.60 -3.50 23.11
N PRO A 309 -27.39 -2.95 22.91
CA PRO A 309 -27.18 -1.97 21.86
C PRO A 309 -27.27 -2.66 20.49
N VAL A 310 -27.91 -1.99 19.54
CA VAL A 310 -28.04 -2.42 18.15
C VAL A 310 -27.74 -1.22 17.27
N LYS A 311 -26.63 -1.28 16.53
CA LYS A 311 -26.24 -0.25 15.59
C LYS A 311 -26.79 -0.58 14.21
N LEU A 312 -27.52 0.37 13.64
CA LEU A 312 -27.99 0.34 12.27
C LEU A 312 -27.28 1.43 11.47
N SER A 313 -26.90 1.12 10.24
CA SER A 313 -26.30 2.10 9.34
C SER A 313 -26.72 1.84 7.89
N VAL A 314 -26.84 2.92 7.12
CA VAL A 314 -26.96 2.88 5.68
C VAL A 314 -25.87 3.79 5.11
N SER A 315 -25.09 3.27 4.16
CA SER A 315 -24.09 4.06 3.42
C SER A 315 -24.34 3.93 1.93
N ALA A 316 -24.30 5.05 1.22
CA ALA A 316 -24.39 5.11 -0.23
C ALA A 316 -23.09 5.70 -0.78
N ASN A 317 -22.33 4.87 -1.50
CA ASN A 317 -21.15 5.30 -2.23
C ASN A 317 -21.52 5.60 -3.69
N ASN A 318 -20.93 6.65 -4.25
CA ASN A 318 -21.22 7.12 -5.61
C ASN A 318 -22.74 7.32 -5.83
N VAL A 319 -23.36 8.13 -4.96
CA VAL A 319 -24.80 8.44 -4.95
C VAL A 319 -25.27 8.92 -6.33
N LEU A 320 -24.46 9.66 -7.06
CA LEU A 320 -24.82 10.17 -8.38
C LEU A 320 -24.65 9.14 -9.51
N ASN A 321 -24.21 7.92 -9.20
CA ASN A 321 -23.94 6.86 -10.18
C ASN A 321 -23.00 7.32 -11.30
N GLN A 322 -21.98 8.12 -10.94
CA GLN A 322 -20.97 8.57 -11.89
C GLN A 322 -20.22 7.36 -12.44
N LYS A 323 -20.06 7.32 -13.76
CA LYS A 323 -19.17 6.38 -14.44
C LYS A 323 -17.74 6.93 -14.34
N TYR A 324 -16.81 6.10 -13.90
CA TYR A 324 -15.42 6.49 -13.75
C TYR A 324 -14.49 5.30 -13.89
N TYR A 325 -13.23 5.61 -14.20
CA TYR A 325 -12.13 4.68 -14.13
C TYR A 325 -11.16 5.19 -13.07
N ASP A 326 -10.81 4.34 -12.12
CA ASP A 326 -9.71 4.62 -11.22
C ASP A 326 -8.36 4.46 -11.95
N ALA A 327 -7.40 5.35 -11.69
CA ALA A 327 -6.07 5.29 -12.31
C ALA A 327 -5.32 3.98 -12.00
N LEU A 328 -5.63 3.32 -10.88
CA LEU A 328 -5.08 2.02 -10.50
C LEU A 328 -5.94 0.83 -10.95
N SER A 329 -7.12 1.08 -11.54
CA SER A 329 -7.96 -0.01 -12.07
C SER A 329 -7.20 -0.79 -13.15
N ARG A 330 -7.15 -2.12 -13.01
CA ARG A 330 -6.66 -3.02 -14.06
C ARG A 330 -7.66 -3.10 -15.23
N TYR A 331 -8.93 -2.82 -14.96
CA TYR A 331 -10.00 -2.92 -15.94
C TYR A 331 -10.22 -1.63 -16.74
N LYS A 332 -9.35 -0.61 -16.59
CA LYS A 332 -9.48 0.62 -17.37
C LYS A 332 -8.94 0.43 -18.80
N PRO A 333 -9.34 1.30 -19.76
CA PRO A 333 -8.78 1.31 -21.10
C PRO A 333 -7.25 1.32 -21.11
N GLY A 334 -6.67 0.55 -22.02
CA GLY A 334 -5.22 0.37 -22.20
C GLY A 334 -4.55 -0.58 -21.23
N ARG A 335 -5.26 -1.11 -20.23
CA ARG A 335 -4.75 -2.17 -19.32
C ARG A 335 -5.51 -3.49 -19.44
N LEU A 336 -6.81 -3.42 -19.70
CA LEU A 336 -7.66 -4.61 -19.70
C LEU A 336 -7.39 -5.51 -20.90
N ASP A 337 -7.28 -4.91 -22.08
CA ASP A 337 -7.22 -5.60 -23.35
C ASP A 337 -6.18 -4.91 -24.23
N TYR A 338 -5.19 -5.69 -24.66
CA TYR A 338 -4.11 -5.23 -25.51
C TYR A 338 -4.55 -5.09 -26.99
N GLU A 339 -5.49 -5.92 -27.44
CA GLU A 339 -6.05 -5.85 -28.81
C GLU A 339 -7.03 -4.68 -28.95
N ASN A 340 -7.79 -4.39 -27.88
CA ASN A 340 -8.71 -3.26 -27.82
C ASN A 340 -8.35 -2.30 -26.68
N PRO A 341 -7.42 -1.36 -26.91
CA PRO A 341 -6.96 -0.41 -25.87
C PRO A 341 -8.06 0.58 -25.43
N ASN A 342 -9.20 0.64 -26.12
CA ASN A 342 -10.33 1.46 -25.72
C ASN A 342 -11.31 0.72 -24.81
N PHE A 343 -11.20 -0.60 -24.69
CA PHE A 343 -12.08 -1.42 -23.87
C PHE A 343 -11.75 -1.26 -22.39
N GLY A 344 -12.78 -1.05 -21.58
CA GLY A 344 -12.66 -0.94 -20.14
C GLY A 344 -13.96 -1.21 -19.44
N ILE A 345 -13.86 -1.61 -18.18
CA ILE A 345 -14.98 -1.83 -17.27
C ILE A 345 -14.94 -0.73 -16.21
N TYR A 346 -15.99 0.07 -16.18
CA TYR A 346 -16.12 1.14 -15.19
C TYR A 346 -16.04 0.57 -13.77
N ASN A 347 -15.45 1.36 -12.87
CA ASN A 347 -15.52 1.06 -11.45
C ASN A 347 -16.98 1.07 -10.96
N VAL A 348 -17.19 0.48 -9.78
CA VAL A 348 -18.54 0.30 -9.18
C VAL A 348 -19.32 1.62 -9.20
N GLY A 349 -20.53 1.56 -9.76
CA GLY A 349 -21.50 2.65 -9.79
C GLY A 349 -22.07 2.95 -8.40
N ARG A 350 -23.35 3.31 -8.34
CA ARG A 350 -24.04 3.51 -7.06
C ARG A 350 -24.09 2.21 -6.27
N ASN A 351 -23.52 2.23 -5.06
CA ASN A 351 -23.53 1.11 -4.13
C ASN A 351 -24.16 1.53 -2.80
N ILE A 352 -25.23 0.85 -2.39
CA ILE A 352 -25.92 1.10 -1.11
C ILE A 352 -25.69 -0.11 -0.22
N THR A 353 -25.11 0.12 0.95
CA THR A 353 -24.79 -0.91 1.94
C THR A 353 -25.59 -0.68 3.21
N PHE A 354 -26.19 -1.75 3.73
CA PHE A 354 -26.93 -1.76 4.98
C PHE A 354 -26.09 -2.51 6.02
N GLY A 355 -25.91 -1.90 7.19
CA GLY A 355 -25.13 -2.45 8.30
C GLY A 355 -26.01 -2.69 9.51
N LEU A 356 -25.86 -3.86 10.11
CA LEU A 356 -26.42 -4.24 11.41
C LEU A 356 -25.26 -4.75 12.27
N TYR A 357 -25.04 -4.12 13.42
CA TYR A 357 -24.05 -4.57 14.39
C TYR A 357 -24.71 -4.75 15.76
N VAL A 358 -24.63 -5.99 16.27
CA VAL A 358 -25.18 -6.39 17.56
C VAL A 358 -24.03 -7.02 18.37
N PRO A 359 -23.40 -6.27 19.29
CA PRO A 359 -22.33 -6.82 20.12
C PRO A 359 -22.92 -7.74 21.18
N PHE A 360 -22.40 -8.95 21.30
CA PHE A 360 -22.77 -9.88 22.38
C PHE A 360 -21.59 -10.04 23.32
N THR A 361 -21.86 -9.98 24.63
CA THR A 361 -20.90 -10.41 25.65
C THR A 361 -21.39 -11.75 26.19
N LEU A 362 -20.61 -12.81 25.96
CA LEU A 362 -20.82 -14.08 26.64
C LEU A 362 -20.31 -13.91 28.07
N VAL A 363 -21.20 -13.51 28.98
CA VAL A 363 -20.92 -13.54 30.41
C VAL A 363 -20.92 -15.00 30.82
N LYS A 364 -19.83 -15.43 31.48
CA LYS A 364 -19.69 -16.77 32.03
C LYS A 364 -20.40 -16.88 33.37
#